data_AF-A0A8A1MDA0-F1
#
_entry.id   AF-A0A8A1MDA0-F1
#
_cell.length_a   1.000
_cell.length_b   1.000
_cell.length_c   1.000
_cell.angle_alpha   90.00
_cell.angle_beta   90.00
_cell.angle_gamma   90.00
#
_symmetry.space_group_name_H-M   'P 1'
#
loop_
_entity.id
_entity.type
_entity.pdbx_description
1 polymer ?
#
loop_
_entity_poly.entity_id
_entity_poly.type
_entity_poly.pdbx_seq_one_letter_code
_entity_poly.pdbx_strand_id
1 'polypeptide(L)'
;MNNIQDNVELSVRRLLKSVSKKTRRADLVAVDYTDGSPVRLKISIDAEKCEAIFDFEGTSSEAYGRFQFPRNINAPEAVTYPAIICCLRCLISEDILLNQGCLKLINDLGITKQSLVGVVLGQTGKGPQESTLI
;
A
#
# COMPACT_ATOMS: atom_id res chain seq x y z
N MET A 1 -4.11 -28.38 -12.92
CA MET A 1 -3.12 -27.32 -13.17
C MET A 1 -3.53 -26.03 -12.43
N ASN A 2 -3.59 -26.06 -11.08
CA ASN A 2 -3.91 -24.89 -10.23
C ASN A 2 -2.83 -24.54 -9.19
N ASN A 3 -1.76 -25.35 -9.07
CA ASN A 3 -0.79 -25.26 -7.97
C ASN A 3 -0.03 -23.92 -7.85
N ILE A 4 0.01 -23.09 -8.89
CA ILE A 4 0.78 -21.84 -8.87
C ILE A 4 0.00 -20.72 -8.19
N GLN A 5 -1.31 -20.60 -8.46
CA GLN A 5 -2.15 -19.55 -7.86
C GLN A 5 -2.44 -19.83 -6.37
N ASP A 6 -2.72 -21.08 -6.03
CA ASP A 6 -2.92 -21.50 -4.64
C ASP A 6 -1.66 -21.23 -3.80
N ASN A 7 -0.47 -21.36 -4.41
CA ASN A 7 0.79 -21.06 -3.74
C ASN A 7 0.96 -19.57 -3.46
N VAL A 8 0.54 -18.70 -4.38
CA VAL A 8 0.62 -17.24 -4.21
C VAL A 8 -0.21 -16.78 -3.00
N GLU A 9 -1.47 -17.18 -2.96
CA GLU A 9 -2.40 -16.79 -1.91
C GLU A 9 -1.90 -17.29 -0.54
N LEU A 10 -1.47 -18.55 -0.46
CA LEU A 10 -0.91 -19.13 0.76
C LEU A 10 0.32 -18.36 1.25
N SER A 11 1.23 -17.97 0.35
CA SER A 11 2.44 -17.23 0.73
C SER A 11 2.12 -15.83 1.24
N VAL A 12 1.12 -15.13 0.66
CA VAL A 12 0.64 -13.85 1.21
C VAL A 12 -0.04 -14.05 2.57
N ARG A 13 -0.89 -15.07 2.74
CA ARG A 13 -1.51 -15.38 4.04
C ARG A 13 -0.45 -15.65 5.12
N ARG A 14 0.62 -16.39 4.78
CA ARG A 14 1.76 -16.62 5.68
C ARG A 14 2.49 -15.32 6.03
N LEU A 15 2.72 -14.45 5.04
CA LEU A 15 3.32 -13.13 5.27
C LEU A 15 2.47 -12.32 6.26
N LEU A 16 1.16 -12.20 6.03
CA LEU A 16 0.25 -11.45 6.90
C LEU A 16 0.26 -11.98 8.34
N LYS A 17 0.20 -13.30 8.53
CA LYS A 17 0.32 -13.91 9.87
C LYS A 17 1.67 -13.62 10.52
N SER A 18 2.76 -13.70 9.76
CA SER A 18 4.12 -13.42 10.23
C SER A 18 4.26 -11.96 10.68
N VAL A 19 3.77 -11.03 9.87
CA VAL A 19 3.76 -9.60 10.18
C VAL A 19 2.91 -9.32 11.42
N SER A 20 1.66 -9.80 11.46
CA SER A 20 0.77 -9.63 12.61
C SER A 20 1.38 -10.17 13.91
N LYS A 21 2.06 -11.33 13.86
CA LYS A 21 2.79 -11.85 15.02
C LYS A 21 3.94 -10.95 15.45
N LYS A 22 4.75 -10.46 14.51
CA LYS A 22 5.90 -9.56 14.77
C LYS A 22 5.45 -8.21 15.36
N THR A 23 4.32 -7.68 14.90
CA THR A 23 3.75 -6.42 15.37
C THR A 23 2.89 -6.59 16.63
N ARG A 24 2.77 -7.81 17.16
CA ARG A 24 1.88 -8.14 18.30
C ARG A 24 0.42 -7.73 18.04
N ARG A 25 -0.04 -7.90 16.80
CA ARG A 25 -1.36 -7.52 16.30
C ARG A 25 -1.66 -6.02 16.36
N ALA A 26 -0.64 -5.18 16.52
CA ALA A 26 -0.80 -3.74 16.39
C ALA A 26 -0.93 -3.32 14.92
N ASP A 27 -1.68 -2.24 14.69
CA ASP A 27 -1.74 -1.57 13.40
C ASP A 27 -0.38 -1.01 13.01
N LEU A 28 -0.06 -1.08 11.72
CA LEU A 28 1.11 -0.45 11.13
C LEU A 28 0.71 0.92 10.61
N VAL A 29 1.45 1.97 10.98
CA VAL A 29 1.18 3.34 10.52
C VAL A 29 2.43 3.94 9.92
N ALA A 30 2.28 4.56 8.74
CA ALA A 30 3.32 5.33 8.08
C ALA A 30 2.75 6.65 7.55
N VAL A 31 3.58 7.70 7.61
CA VAL A 31 3.29 8.99 7.00
C VAL A 31 4.52 9.42 6.21
N ASP A 32 4.30 9.75 4.94
CA ASP A 32 5.30 10.33 4.04
C ASP A 32 4.75 11.63 3.44
N TYR A 33 5.56 12.35 2.67
CA TYR A 33 5.18 13.63 2.07
C TYR A 33 5.59 13.70 0.60
N THR A 34 4.64 14.10 -0.24
CA THR A 34 4.91 14.41 -1.65
C THR A 34 4.59 15.89 -1.90
N ASP A 35 5.58 16.68 -2.30
CA ASP A 35 5.37 18.12 -2.59
C ASP A 35 4.70 18.86 -1.42
N GLY A 36 5.15 18.56 -0.20
CA GLY A 36 4.60 19.09 1.05
C GLY A 36 3.22 18.53 1.46
N SER A 37 2.61 17.67 0.64
CA SER A 37 1.30 17.06 0.90
C SER A 37 1.46 15.70 1.59
N PRO A 38 0.84 15.46 2.76
CA PRO A 38 0.96 14.18 3.46
C PRO A 38 0.33 13.01 2.70
N VAL A 39 1.02 11.87 2.73
CA VAL A 39 0.55 10.55 2.32
C VAL A 39 0.56 9.66 3.54
N ARG A 40 -0.60 9.19 3.98
CA ARG A 40 -0.78 8.39 5.19
C ARG A 40 -1.27 7.00 4.83
N LEU A 41 -0.71 6.00 5.50
CA LEU A 41 -1.15 4.63 5.37
C LEU A 41 -1.21 3.99 6.75
N LYS A 42 -2.39 3.49 7.10
CA LYS A 42 -2.61 2.57 8.22
C LYS A 42 -2.92 1.19 7.65
N ILE A 43 -2.24 0.15 8.15
CA ILE A 43 -2.50 -1.23 7.78
C ILE A 43 -2.96 -1.99 9.02
N SER A 44 -4.18 -2.52 8.95
CA SER A 44 -4.76 -3.41 9.97
C SER A 44 -4.80 -4.82 9.42
N ILE A 45 -4.33 -5.80 10.19
CA ILE A 45 -4.23 -7.20 9.74
C ILE A 45 -5.08 -8.10 10.64
N ASP A 46 -6.10 -8.73 10.06
CA ASP A 46 -6.84 -9.82 10.70
C ASP A 46 -6.11 -11.14 10.42
N ALA A 47 -5.36 -11.61 11.40
CA ALA A 47 -4.57 -12.85 11.26
C ALA A 47 -5.43 -14.13 11.22
N GLU A 48 -6.66 -14.08 11.75
CA GLU A 48 -7.56 -15.23 11.77
C GLU A 48 -8.17 -15.43 10.38
N LYS A 49 -8.66 -14.34 9.77
CA LYS A 49 -9.17 -14.34 8.39
C LYS A 49 -8.06 -14.29 7.32
N CYS A 50 -6.84 -13.93 7.73
CA CYS A 50 -5.70 -13.61 6.87
C CYS A 50 -6.02 -12.47 5.89
N GLU A 51 -6.72 -11.46 6.37
CA GLU A 51 -7.10 -10.27 5.61
C GLU A 51 -6.31 -9.06 6.08
N ALA A 52 -6.16 -8.05 5.21
CA ALA A 52 -5.48 -6.81 5.56
C ALA A 52 -6.21 -5.60 4.97
N ILE A 53 -6.46 -4.59 5.79
CA ILE A 53 -7.07 -3.33 5.37
C ILE A 53 -5.96 -2.29 5.20
N PHE A 54 -5.90 -1.65 4.04
CA PHE A 54 -4.95 -0.58 3.71
C PHE A 54 -5.71 0.75 3.69
N ASP A 55 -5.71 1.43 4.82
CA ASP A 55 -6.45 2.65 5.04
C ASP A 55 -5.56 3.88 4.75
N PHE A 56 -5.98 4.69 3.77
CA PHE A 56 -5.29 5.90 3.37
C PHE A 56 -5.93 7.17 3.95
N GLU A 57 -6.80 7.05 4.96
CA GLU A 57 -7.38 8.17 5.67
C GLU A 57 -6.30 9.15 6.18
N GLY A 58 -6.55 10.44 5.97
CA GLY A 58 -5.61 11.51 6.29
C GLY A 58 -4.49 11.72 5.26
N THR A 59 -4.46 10.97 4.16
CA THR A 59 -3.74 11.37 2.93
C THR A 59 -4.39 12.61 2.33
N SER A 60 -3.58 13.51 1.78
CA SER A 60 -4.06 14.70 1.07
C SER A 60 -5.01 14.36 -0.07
N SER A 61 -5.94 15.28 -0.32
CA SER A 61 -6.84 15.22 -1.47
C SER A 61 -6.09 15.26 -2.80
N GLU A 62 -6.77 14.87 -3.88
CA GLU A 62 -6.23 14.90 -5.23
C GLU A 62 -5.66 16.26 -5.56
N ALA A 63 -4.43 16.22 -6.09
CA ALA A 63 -3.69 17.40 -6.41
C ALA A 63 -4.10 17.91 -7.80
N TYR A 64 -4.51 19.18 -7.88
CA TYR A 64 -4.86 19.83 -9.13
C TYR A 64 -3.83 20.90 -9.54
N GLY A 65 -3.64 21.06 -10.84
CA GLY A 65 -2.81 22.11 -11.43
C GLY A 65 -3.56 23.42 -11.62
N ARG A 66 -2.86 24.43 -12.15
CA ARG A 66 -3.37 25.79 -12.40
C ARG A 66 -4.65 25.83 -13.27
N PHE A 67 -4.81 24.86 -14.15
CA PHE A 67 -5.95 24.75 -15.07
C PHE A 67 -7.01 23.74 -14.61
N GLN A 68 -7.01 23.37 -13.32
CA GLN A 68 -7.91 22.36 -12.73
C GLN A 68 -7.82 20.97 -13.38
N PHE A 69 -6.71 20.68 -14.06
CA PHE A 69 -6.39 19.31 -14.47
C PHE A 69 -5.71 18.56 -13.33
N PRO A 70 -6.00 17.26 -13.15
CA PRO A 70 -5.30 16.41 -12.21
C PRO A 70 -3.79 16.46 -12.47
N ARG A 71 -2.98 16.58 -11.42
CA ARG A 71 -1.53 16.45 -11.54
C ARG A 71 -1.15 14.97 -11.73
N ASN A 72 -0.07 14.70 -12.47
CA ASN A 72 0.45 13.34 -12.69
C ASN A 72 1.01 12.67 -11.42
N ILE A 73 1.09 13.42 -10.33
CA ILE A 73 1.49 12.87 -9.03
C ILE A 73 0.35 12.10 -8.37
N ASN A 74 -0.89 12.17 -8.86
CA ASN A 74 -1.99 11.39 -8.30
C ASN A 74 -1.89 9.90 -8.68
N ALA A 75 -2.22 9.02 -7.75
CA ALA A 75 -2.31 7.57 -7.86
C ALA A 75 -3.78 7.17 -7.72
N PRO A 76 -4.47 6.96 -8.84
CA PRO A 76 -5.76 6.30 -8.82
C PRO A 76 -5.59 4.83 -8.38
N GLU A 77 -6.72 4.14 -8.15
CA GLU A 77 -6.75 2.74 -7.76
C GLU A 77 -5.99 1.83 -8.73
N ALA A 78 -6.08 2.13 -10.03
CA ALA A 78 -5.38 1.42 -11.09
C ALA A 78 -3.84 1.42 -10.92
N VAL A 79 -3.30 2.37 -10.15
CA VAL A 79 -1.87 2.46 -9.82
C VAL A 79 -1.60 1.95 -8.40
N THR A 80 -2.49 2.26 -7.45
CA THR A 80 -2.31 1.92 -6.02
C THR A 80 -2.30 0.41 -5.79
N TYR A 81 -3.25 -0.32 -6.38
CA TYR A 81 -3.38 -1.77 -6.18
C TYR A 81 -2.16 -2.56 -6.70
N PRO A 82 -1.69 -2.34 -7.95
CA PRO A 82 -0.46 -2.97 -8.42
C PRO A 82 0.76 -2.64 -7.55
N ALA A 83 0.87 -1.40 -7.06
CA ALA A 83 1.98 -1.00 -6.18
C ALA A 83 2.00 -1.81 -4.88
N ILE A 84 0.84 -1.97 -4.22
CA ILE A 84 0.69 -2.81 -3.02
C ILE A 84 1.12 -4.25 -3.31
N ILE A 85 0.66 -4.83 -4.42
CA ILE A 85 1.01 -6.20 -4.81
C ILE A 85 2.51 -6.33 -5.07
N CYS A 86 3.13 -5.36 -5.74
CA CYS A 86 4.59 -5.33 -5.93
C CYS A 86 5.34 -5.27 -4.60
N CYS A 87 4.89 -4.46 -3.64
CA CYS A 87 5.49 -4.40 -2.31
C CYS A 87 5.36 -5.74 -1.58
N LEU A 88 4.16 -6.36 -1.58
CA LEU A 88 3.96 -7.68 -0.99
C LEU A 88 4.84 -8.75 -1.64
N ARG A 89 4.99 -8.71 -2.97
CA ARG A 89 5.91 -9.58 -3.72
C ARG A 89 7.35 -9.44 -3.21
N CYS A 90 7.83 -8.21 -3.00
CA CYS A 90 9.17 -7.99 -2.48
C CYS A 90 9.36 -8.50 -1.05
N LEU A 91 8.30 -8.59 -0.25
CA LEU A 91 8.34 -9.13 1.11
C LEU A 91 8.26 -10.65 1.17
N ILE A 92 7.79 -11.30 0.10
CA ILE A 92 7.73 -12.75 -0.03
C ILE A 92 9.03 -13.22 -0.68
N SER A 93 9.87 -13.92 0.08
CA SER A 93 11.17 -14.44 -0.40
C SER A 93 11.05 -15.70 -1.27
N GLU A 94 9.97 -15.84 -2.02
CA GLU A 94 9.69 -16.98 -2.91
C GLU A 94 9.54 -16.49 -4.36
N ASP A 95 9.97 -17.30 -5.34
CA ASP A 95 9.80 -17.01 -6.77
C ASP A 95 8.32 -17.14 -7.17
N ILE A 96 7.54 -16.11 -6.85
CA ILE A 96 6.12 -16.05 -7.15
C ILE A 96 5.84 -14.99 -8.23
N LEU A 97 5.21 -15.41 -9.33
CA LEU A 97 4.74 -14.54 -10.40
C LEU A 97 3.41 -13.88 -10.01
N LEU A 98 3.48 -12.91 -9.10
CA LEU A 98 2.32 -12.18 -8.56
C LEU A 98 1.59 -11.26 -9.57
N ASN A 99 2.05 -11.17 -10.82
CA ASN A 99 1.51 -10.25 -11.82
C ASN A 99 0.35 -10.82 -12.68
N GLN A 100 0.15 -12.14 -12.71
CA GLN A 100 -0.98 -12.76 -13.41
C GLN A 100 -2.10 -13.08 -12.42
N GLY A 101 -3.17 -12.27 -12.42
CA GLY A 101 -4.36 -12.49 -11.58
C GLY A 101 -4.51 -11.56 -10.37
N CYS A 102 -3.82 -10.41 -10.37
CA CYS A 102 -3.77 -9.41 -9.30
C CYS A 102 -5.12 -9.03 -8.65
N LEU A 103 -6.18 -8.89 -9.43
CA LEU A 103 -7.50 -8.47 -8.91
C LEU A 103 -8.19 -9.56 -8.09
N LYS A 104 -7.98 -10.84 -8.45
CA LYS A 104 -8.53 -11.97 -7.69
C LYS A 104 -7.88 -12.05 -6.31
N LEU A 105 -6.57 -11.80 -6.22
CA LEU A 105 -5.83 -11.79 -4.96
C LEU A 105 -6.32 -10.69 -4.00
N ILE A 106 -6.65 -9.50 -4.50
CA ILE A 106 -7.16 -8.39 -3.69
C ILE A 106 -8.51 -8.74 -3.06
N ASN A 107 -9.42 -9.29 -3.86
CA ASN A 107 -10.74 -9.69 -3.40
C ASN A 107 -10.69 -10.90 -2.45
N ASP A 108 -9.89 -11.92 -2.78
CA ASP A 108 -9.80 -13.18 -2.01
C ASP A 108 -9.06 -13.00 -0.66
N LEU A 109 -8.20 -11.99 -0.55
CA LEU A 109 -7.50 -11.63 0.70
C LEU A 109 -8.16 -10.48 1.46
N GLY A 110 -9.34 -10.02 1.04
CA GLY A 110 -10.01 -8.88 1.68
C GLY A 110 -9.14 -7.63 1.74
N ILE A 111 -8.24 -7.45 0.77
CA ILE A 111 -7.40 -6.25 0.66
C ILE A 111 -8.31 -5.11 0.27
N THR A 112 -8.78 -4.38 1.26
CA THR A 112 -9.68 -3.25 1.06
C THR A 112 -8.91 -1.97 1.29
N LYS A 113 -9.18 -1.00 0.41
CA LYS A 113 -8.74 0.38 0.59
C LYS A 113 -9.88 1.22 1.15
N GLN A 114 -9.58 2.06 2.14
CA GLN A 114 -10.46 3.14 2.59
C GLN A 114 -9.84 4.51 2.27
N SER A 115 -10.72 5.48 1.96
CA SER A 115 -10.46 6.86 1.51
C SER A 115 -10.04 7.06 0.04
N LEU A 116 -10.74 8.00 -0.61
CA LEU A 116 -10.90 8.16 -2.05
C LEU A 116 -10.67 9.62 -2.46
N VAL A 117 -9.40 10.02 -2.53
CA VAL A 117 -8.99 11.10 -3.44
C VAL A 117 -7.54 10.82 -3.84
N GLY A 118 -7.20 10.99 -5.13
CA GLY A 118 -5.95 10.55 -5.76
C GLY A 118 -4.71 10.66 -4.87
N VAL A 119 -4.11 9.50 -4.55
CA VAL A 119 -2.95 9.44 -3.64
C VAL A 119 -1.78 10.13 -4.31
N VAL A 120 -1.11 11.07 -3.66
CA VAL A 120 0.01 11.74 -4.32
C VAL A 120 1.30 10.88 -4.25
N LEU A 121 1.69 10.18 -5.32
CA LEU A 121 2.93 9.41 -5.42
C LEU A 121 4.16 10.32 -5.50
N GLY A 122 5.09 10.11 -4.57
CA GLY A 122 6.35 10.85 -4.48
C GLY A 122 7.48 10.27 -5.33
N GLN A 123 8.28 11.18 -5.90
CA GLN A 123 9.69 10.96 -6.15
C GLN A 123 10.42 11.28 -4.84
N THR A 124 11.23 10.37 -4.32
CA THR A 124 12.03 10.61 -3.11
C THR A 124 13.03 11.74 -3.37
N GLY A 125 12.80 12.90 -2.75
CA GLY A 125 13.57 14.12 -2.98
C GLY A 125 13.95 14.84 -1.71
N LYS A 126 15.08 14.42 -1.12
CA LYS A 126 15.90 15.03 -0.06
C LYS A 126 15.23 15.30 1.31
N GLY A 127 15.91 14.78 2.34
CA GLY A 127 15.58 14.93 3.74
C GLY A 127 15.57 16.39 4.26
N PRO A 128 15.31 16.56 5.56
CA PRO A 128 15.05 17.87 6.15
C PRO A 128 16.25 18.78 5.95
N GLN A 129 16.03 19.91 5.28
CA GLN A 129 16.92 21.06 5.35
C GLN A 129 16.94 21.52 6.82
N GLU A 130 18.15 21.62 7.35
CA GLU A 130 18.44 22.25 8.63
C GLU A 130 17.75 23.62 8.73
N SER A 131 17.10 23.89 9.86
CA SER A 131 17.04 25.25 10.41
C SER A 131 17.53 25.19 11.86
N THR A 132 18.80 25.54 12.00
CA THR A 132 19.49 25.89 13.23
C THR A 132 19.03 27.29 13.69
N LEU A 133 18.80 27.45 15.01
CA LEU A 133 18.59 28.67 15.82
C LEU A 133 17.19 29.33 15.68
N ILE A 134 16.40 29.48 16.75
CA ILE A 134 16.67 30.17 18.02
C ILE A 134 16.06 29.42 19.21
#